data_AF-A0AAW9HAJ2-F1
#
_entry.id   AF-A0AAW9HAJ2-F1
#
_cell.length_a   1.000
_cell.length_b   1.000
_cell.length_c   1.000
_cell.angle_alpha   90.00
_cell.angle_beta   90.00
_cell.angle_gamma   90.00
#
_symmetry.space_group_name_H-M   'P 1'
#
loop_
_entity.id
_entity.type
_entity.pdbx_description
1 polymer ?
#
loop_
_entity_poly.entity_id
_entity_poly.type
_entity_poly.pdbx_seq_one_letter_code
_entity_poly.pdbx_strand_id
1 'polypeptide(L)'
;MLMQGITYNTTMALVAGAIMVLVVLFARVAANPNHRTLAGWGWTFVATGAFLGITGIHMTLTWPLAQIDGAFCCSVDNITFGEPAAFYGILTFIAGIAILRAEKLADKGVRPLDLVATLRPLLYVAAIGGFGLVLFGIAGMHFGMWRPPEIEPVARLMAGSLIEPLLVMFLYVGTGVSAILSPFVPDSKWVARIAAILTWGVGMLWIFLSLTVFYSHVGFFPQPDGSYI
;
A
#
# COMPACT_ATOMS: atom_id res chain seq x y z
N MET A 1 -28.55 6.99 12.19
CA MET A 1 -27.07 6.96 12.07
C MET A 1 -26.76 6.36 10.72
N LEU A 2 -25.94 7.02 9.90
CA LEU A 2 -25.35 6.34 8.74
C LEU A 2 -24.63 5.12 9.32
N MET A 3 -25.09 3.92 8.99
CA MET A 3 -24.37 2.69 9.28
C MET A 3 -23.15 2.75 8.36
N GLN A 4 -22.09 3.40 8.81
CA GLN A 4 -20.84 3.47 8.07
C GLN A 4 -19.88 2.53 8.76
N GLY A 5 -19.36 1.59 7.99
CA GLY A 5 -18.39 0.64 8.49
C GLY A 5 -17.10 1.30 8.95
N ILE A 6 -16.25 0.52 9.60
CA ILE A 6 -14.87 0.89 9.88
C ILE A 6 -14.13 1.00 8.54
N THR A 7 -13.97 2.22 8.03
CA THR A 7 -13.30 2.49 6.75
C THR A 7 -12.04 3.31 6.95
N TYR A 8 -10.88 2.64 6.86
CA TYR A 8 -9.56 3.31 6.79
C TYR A 8 -8.93 3.21 5.40
N ASN A 9 -9.59 2.51 4.48
CA ASN A 9 -9.11 2.15 3.16
C ASN A 9 -8.52 3.33 2.38
N THR A 10 -9.11 4.53 2.46
CA THR A 10 -8.57 5.73 1.80
C THR A 10 -7.18 6.11 2.30
N THR A 11 -7.01 6.23 3.61
CA THR A 11 -5.74 6.62 4.20
C THR A 11 -4.72 5.48 4.12
N MET A 12 -5.16 4.23 4.26
CA MET A 12 -4.31 3.05 4.05
C MET A 12 -3.77 2.99 2.62
N ALA A 13 -4.62 3.21 1.62
CA ALA A 13 -4.21 3.29 0.21
C ALA A 13 -3.23 4.44 -0.04
N LEU A 14 -3.45 5.61 0.57
CA LEU A 14 -2.54 6.75 0.46
C LEU A 14 -1.16 6.41 1.04
N VAL A 15 -1.13 5.80 2.23
CA VAL A 15 0.11 5.42 2.91
C VAL A 15 0.81 4.29 2.15
N ALA A 16 0.08 3.32 1.59
CA ALA A 16 0.66 2.28 0.73
C ALA A 16 1.35 2.90 -0.50
N GLY A 17 0.67 3.81 -1.21
CA GLY A 17 1.24 4.53 -2.34
C GLY A 17 2.46 5.37 -1.96
N ALA A 18 2.40 6.07 -0.82
CA ALA A 18 3.52 6.83 -0.29
C ALA A 18 4.74 5.94 0.04
N ILE A 19 4.54 4.79 0.69
CA ILE A 19 5.60 3.81 0.96
C ILE A 19 6.25 3.36 -0.36
N MET A 20 5.47 3.02 -1.38
CA MET A 20 6.00 2.59 -2.68
C MET A 20 6.90 3.66 -3.32
N VAL A 21 6.45 4.93 -3.34
CA VAL A 21 7.26 6.04 -3.84
C VAL A 21 8.53 6.24 -3.00
N LEU A 22 8.39 6.22 -1.67
CA LEU A 22 9.50 6.41 -0.73
C LEU A 22 10.55 5.31 -0.84
N VAL A 23 10.16 4.05 -1.08
CA VAL A 23 11.11 2.93 -1.31
C VAL A 23 11.98 3.21 -2.53
N VAL A 24 11.41 3.73 -3.62
CA VAL A 24 12.19 4.07 -4.83
C VAL A 24 13.15 5.22 -4.55
N LEU A 25 12.72 6.25 -3.83
CA LEU A 25 13.58 7.38 -3.47
C LEU A 25 14.68 6.97 -2.49
N PHE A 26 14.35 6.16 -1.48
CA PHE A 26 15.29 5.57 -0.54
C PHE A 26 16.35 4.75 -1.27
N ALA A 27 15.95 3.85 -2.19
CA ALA A 27 16.90 3.03 -2.94
C ALA A 27 17.89 3.89 -3.75
N ARG A 28 17.43 5.00 -4.35
CA ARG A 28 18.31 5.95 -5.05
C ARG A 28 19.30 6.63 -4.12
N VAL A 29 18.86 7.05 -2.93
CA VAL A 29 19.73 7.68 -1.92
C VAL A 29 20.73 6.67 -1.37
N ALA A 30 20.26 5.50 -0.97
CA ALA A 30 21.07 4.42 -0.40
C ALA A 30 22.13 3.88 -1.39
N ALA A 31 21.87 3.92 -2.69
CA ALA A 31 22.82 3.51 -3.72
C ALA A 31 23.95 4.54 -3.95
N ASN A 32 23.85 5.76 -3.42
CA ASN A 32 24.88 6.78 -3.55
C ASN A 32 25.99 6.55 -2.51
N PRO A 33 27.26 6.31 -2.88
CA PRO A 33 28.34 6.09 -1.92
C PRO A 33 28.58 7.25 -0.94
N ASN A 34 28.18 8.47 -1.34
CA ASN A 34 28.30 9.68 -0.53
C ASN A 34 26.96 10.10 0.09
N HIS A 35 26.05 9.13 0.32
CA HIS A 35 24.76 9.43 0.92
C HIS A 35 24.94 10.05 2.31
N ARG A 36 24.01 10.96 2.65
CA ARG A 36 23.87 11.43 4.04
C ARG A 36 23.22 10.35 4.89
N THR A 37 22.97 10.65 6.15
CA THR A 37 22.27 9.75 7.08
C THR A 37 20.97 9.17 6.48
N LEU A 38 20.75 7.89 6.74
CA LEU A 38 19.56 7.14 6.35
C LEU A 38 18.50 7.12 7.46
N ALA A 39 18.78 7.70 8.62
CA ALA A 39 17.92 7.64 9.79
C ALA A 39 16.54 8.26 9.52
N GLY A 40 16.48 9.35 8.75
CA GLY A 40 15.22 9.97 8.33
C GLY A 40 14.34 9.02 7.52
N TRP A 41 14.93 8.22 6.63
CA TRP A 41 14.22 7.18 5.88
C TRP A 41 13.76 6.05 6.79
N GLY A 42 14.62 5.60 7.70
CA GLY A 42 14.30 4.59 8.70
C GLY A 42 13.07 4.98 9.54
N TRP A 43 13.06 6.19 10.10
CA TRP A 43 11.92 6.70 10.87
C TRP A 43 10.65 6.89 10.02
N THR A 44 10.80 7.28 8.75
CA THR A 44 9.66 7.40 7.83
C THR A 44 9.01 6.03 7.59
N PHE A 45 9.80 4.98 7.37
CA PHE A 45 9.29 3.61 7.21
C PHE A 45 8.73 3.05 8.52
N VAL A 46 9.32 3.38 9.67
CA VAL A 46 8.72 3.06 10.97
C VAL A 46 7.34 3.70 11.10
N ALA A 47 7.20 4.99 10.84
CA ALA A 47 5.92 5.69 11.00
C ALA A 47 4.85 5.19 10.03
N THR A 48 5.17 5.13 8.74
CA THR A 48 4.23 4.70 7.69
C THR A 48 3.90 3.21 7.78
N GLY A 49 4.89 2.36 8.10
CA GLY A 49 4.69 0.94 8.35
C GLY A 49 3.84 0.67 9.60
N ALA A 50 4.08 1.38 10.70
CA ALA A 50 3.26 1.26 11.90
C ALA A 50 1.80 1.67 11.63
N PHE A 51 1.59 2.79 10.95
CA PHE A 51 0.25 3.24 10.58
C PHE A 51 -0.48 2.17 9.76
N LEU A 52 0.14 1.70 8.67
CA LEU A 52 -0.47 0.72 7.77
C LEU A 52 -0.68 -0.64 8.46
N GLY A 53 0.30 -1.07 9.27
CA GLY A 53 0.25 -2.32 10.01
C GLY A 53 -0.84 -2.34 11.08
N ILE A 54 -0.92 -1.29 11.91
CA ILE A 54 -1.92 -1.19 12.99
C ILE A 54 -3.33 -1.12 12.40
N THR A 55 -3.55 -0.25 11.41
CA THR A 55 -4.87 -0.13 10.76
C THR A 55 -5.28 -1.41 10.02
N GLY A 56 -4.33 -2.08 9.35
CA GLY A 56 -4.56 -3.37 8.71
C GLY A 56 -4.88 -4.49 9.70
N ILE A 57 -4.14 -4.60 10.81
CA ILE A 57 -4.41 -5.58 11.88
C ILE A 57 -5.81 -5.35 12.45
N HIS A 58 -6.13 -4.09 12.78
CA HIS A 58 -7.44 -3.75 13.33
C HIS A 58 -8.56 -4.18 12.38
N MET A 59 -8.44 -3.84 11.10
CA MET A 59 -9.42 -4.20 10.07
C MET A 59 -9.53 -5.73 9.85
N THR A 60 -8.41 -6.45 9.95
CA THR A 60 -8.36 -7.92 9.83
C THR A 60 -9.06 -8.59 11.02
N LEU A 61 -8.82 -8.10 12.23
CA LEU A 61 -9.37 -8.67 13.47
C LEU A 61 -10.85 -8.32 13.71
N THR A 62 -11.38 -7.31 13.02
CA THR A 62 -12.81 -6.95 13.09
C THR A 62 -13.67 -7.74 12.10
N TRP A 63 -13.21 -8.90 11.63
CA TRP A 63 -13.95 -9.76 10.71
C TRP A 63 -15.12 -10.50 11.40
N PRO A 64 -16.27 -10.68 10.71
CA PRO A 64 -16.65 -10.08 9.43
C PRO A 64 -17.11 -8.62 9.55
N LEU A 65 -16.73 -7.76 8.60
CA LEU A 65 -17.30 -6.41 8.45
C LEU A 65 -18.69 -6.48 7.80
N ALA A 66 -19.65 -7.16 8.46
CA ALA A 66 -21.06 -7.04 8.12
C ALA A 66 -21.64 -5.81 8.83
N GLN A 67 -21.17 -4.62 8.46
CA GLN A 67 -21.53 -3.36 9.15
C GLN A 67 -22.70 -2.65 8.48
N ILE A 68 -23.09 -3.06 7.26
CA ILE A 68 -24.22 -2.52 6.52
C ILE A 68 -24.98 -3.70 5.90
N ASP A 69 -26.20 -3.93 6.38
CA ASP A 69 -27.08 -4.97 5.82
C ASP A 69 -27.33 -4.70 4.33
N GLY A 70 -27.01 -5.69 3.48
CA GLY A 70 -27.20 -5.63 2.04
C GLY A 70 -26.05 -5.01 1.22
N ALA A 71 -25.00 -4.46 1.84
CA ALA A 71 -23.86 -3.90 1.11
C ALA A 71 -22.77 -4.98 0.86
N PHE A 72 -22.79 -5.57 -0.33
CA PHE A 72 -21.79 -6.59 -0.73
C PHE A 72 -20.35 -6.05 -0.71
N CYS A 73 -20.15 -4.77 -1.05
CA CYS A 73 -18.83 -4.15 -1.13
C CYS A 73 -18.04 -4.22 0.20
N CYS A 74 -18.70 -4.04 1.35
CA CYS A 74 -18.02 -3.95 2.64
C CYS A 74 -17.75 -5.31 3.32
N SER A 75 -18.38 -6.39 2.83
CA SER A 75 -18.34 -7.70 3.48
C SER A 75 -16.95 -8.38 3.46
N VAL A 76 -16.09 -7.96 2.53
CA VAL A 76 -14.78 -8.58 2.24
C VAL A 76 -13.60 -7.60 2.35
N ASP A 77 -13.88 -6.37 2.80
CA ASP A 77 -12.89 -5.30 2.90
C ASP A 77 -11.71 -5.66 3.82
N ASN A 78 -11.94 -6.49 4.85
CA ASN A 78 -10.87 -6.95 5.75
C ASN A 78 -9.83 -7.83 5.04
N ILE A 79 -10.28 -8.69 4.11
CA ILE A 79 -9.39 -9.61 3.40
C ILE A 79 -8.64 -8.84 2.32
N THR A 80 -9.34 -7.97 1.57
CA THR A 80 -8.72 -7.26 0.45
C THR A 80 -7.85 -6.10 0.89
N PHE A 81 -8.24 -5.32 1.91
CA PHE A 81 -7.47 -4.17 2.37
C PHE A 81 -6.73 -4.45 3.69
N GLY A 82 -7.37 -5.11 4.63
CA GLY A 82 -6.82 -5.37 5.97
C GLY A 82 -5.59 -6.27 5.97
N GLU A 83 -5.71 -7.49 5.43
CA GLU A 83 -4.61 -8.47 5.46
C GLU A 83 -3.35 -7.97 4.73
N PRO A 84 -3.42 -7.41 3.51
CA PRO A 84 -2.23 -6.93 2.83
C PRO A 84 -1.61 -5.73 3.54
N ALA A 85 -2.41 -4.81 4.05
CA ALA A 85 -1.90 -3.66 4.79
C ALA A 85 -1.24 -4.07 6.10
N ALA A 86 -1.82 -5.04 6.83
CA ALA A 86 -1.20 -5.61 8.03
C ALA A 86 0.17 -6.20 7.67
N PHE A 87 0.20 -7.08 6.68
CA PHE A 87 1.40 -7.78 6.26
C PHE A 87 2.51 -6.81 5.81
N TYR A 88 2.24 -5.98 4.80
CA TYR A 88 3.23 -5.05 4.26
C TYR A 88 3.55 -3.89 5.19
N GLY A 89 2.60 -3.45 6.01
CA GLY A 89 2.82 -2.43 7.03
C GLY A 89 3.82 -2.90 8.08
N ILE A 90 3.62 -4.12 8.63
CA ILE A 90 4.55 -4.73 9.59
C ILE A 90 5.93 -4.92 8.97
N LEU A 91 6.01 -5.43 7.73
CA LEU A 91 7.30 -5.57 7.04
C LEU A 91 7.99 -4.20 6.89
N THR A 92 7.27 -3.16 6.47
CA THR A 92 7.83 -1.81 6.31
C THR A 92 8.31 -1.23 7.64
N PHE A 93 7.55 -1.46 8.72
CA PHE A 93 7.94 -1.06 10.06
C PHE A 93 9.26 -1.73 10.49
N ILE A 94 9.36 -3.04 10.30
CA ILE A 94 10.56 -3.82 10.61
C ILE A 94 11.74 -3.36 9.74
N ALA A 95 11.50 -3.07 8.46
CA ALA A 95 12.52 -2.52 7.55
C ALA A 95 13.09 -1.20 8.09
N GLY A 96 12.21 -0.30 8.54
CA GLY A 96 12.61 0.98 9.14
C GLY A 96 13.51 0.81 10.36
N ILE A 97 13.14 -0.09 11.29
CA ILE A 97 13.98 -0.43 12.46
C ILE A 97 15.32 -1.04 12.02
N ALA A 98 15.30 -1.93 11.02
CA ALA A 98 16.50 -2.58 10.52
C ALA A 98 17.49 -1.57 9.90
N ILE A 99 16.99 -0.58 9.14
CA ILE A 99 17.79 0.52 8.58
C ILE A 99 18.44 1.33 9.71
N LEU A 100 17.65 1.77 10.70
CA LEU A 100 18.15 2.54 11.85
C LEU A 100 19.23 1.78 12.62
N ARG A 101 19.03 0.48 12.82
CA ARG A 101 20.00 -0.37 13.51
C ARG A 101 21.27 -0.58 12.69
N ALA A 102 21.15 -0.80 11.38
CA ALA A 102 22.29 -1.02 10.50
C ALA A 102 23.19 0.22 10.43
N GLU A 103 22.60 1.40 10.25
CA GLU A 103 23.32 2.67 10.25
C GLU A 103 24.01 2.94 11.59
N LYS A 104 23.30 2.80 12.71
CA LYS A 104 23.88 2.99 14.05
C LYS A 104 25.07 2.08 14.34
N LEU A 105 25.08 0.85 13.81
CA LEU A 105 26.21 -0.07 13.94
C LEU A 105 27.38 0.32 13.05
N ALA A 106 27.10 0.86 11.86
CA ALA A 106 28.10 1.38 10.94
C ALA A 106 28.79 2.64 11.50
N ASP A 107 28.02 3.58 12.05
CA ASP A 107 28.53 4.80 12.67
C ASP A 107 29.44 4.50 13.87
N LYS A 108 29.19 3.40 14.58
CA LYS A 108 30.02 2.92 15.70
C LYS A 108 31.27 2.15 15.26
N GLY A 109 31.45 1.93 13.96
CA GLY A 109 32.57 1.13 13.42
C GLY A 109 32.48 -0.36 13.73
N VAL A 110 31.31 -0.88 14.14
CA VAL A 110 31.15 -2.30 14.49
C VAL A 110 31.18 -3.19 13.25
N ARG A 111 30.57 -2.72 12.14
CA ARG A 111 30.56 -3.39 10.83
C ARG A 111 30.22 -2.38 9.73
N PRO A 112 30.63 -2.60 8.47
CA PRO A 112 30.24 -1.73 7.37
C PRO A 112 28.71 -1.72 7.18
N LEU A 113 28.19 -0.62 6.63
CA LEU A 113 26.79 -0.51 6.26
C LEU A 113 26.51 -1.41 5.05
N ASP A 114 25.81 -2.52 5.30
CA ASP A 114 25.34 -3.43 4.25
C ASP A 114 23.81 -3.54 4.31
N LEU A 115 23.14 -2.69 3.54
CA LEU A 115 21.67 -2.66 3.46
C LEU A 115 21.11 -3.84 2.69
N VAL A 116 21.86 -4.39 1.72
CA VAL A 116 21.41 -5.55 0.94
C VAL A 116 21.32 -6.76 1.86
N ALA A 117 22.39 -7.08 2.60
CA ALA A 117 22.35 -8.17 3.57
C ALA A 117 21.31 -7.94 4.68
N THR A 118 21.09 -6.69 5.09
CA THR A 118 20.13 -6.34 6.14
C THR A 118 18.67 -6.53 5.68
N LEU A 119 18.32 -6.09 4.48
CA LEU A 119 16.92 -6.01 4.03
C LEU A 119 16.49 -7.18 3.14
N ARG A 120 17.41 -7.84 2.44
CA ARG A 120 17.08 -8.88 1.45
C ARG A 120 16.23 -10.03 2.01
N PRO A 121 16.45 -10.56 3.23
CA PRO A 121 15.55 -11.58 3.80
C PRO A 121 14.11 -11.09 3.92
N LEU A 122 13.92 -9.84 4.35
CA LEU A 122 12.61 -9.21 4.46
C LEU A 122 11.95 -9.00 3.09
N LEU A 123 12.76 -8.65 2.08
CA LEU A 123 12.29 -8.51 0.70
C LEU A 123 11.84 -9.84 0.09
N TYR A 124 12.44 -10.97 0.45
CA TYR A 124 11.94 -12.29 0.05
C TYR A 124 10.58 -12.61 0.68
N VAL A 125 10.38 -12.26 1.95
CA VAL A 125 9.06 -12.39 2.60
C VAL A 125 8.02 -11.50 1.90
N ALA A 126 8.39 -10.26 1.58
CA ALA A 126 7.55 -9.34 0.81
C ALA A 126 7.20 -9.91 -0.58
N ALA A 127 8.15 -10.57 -1.25
CA ALA A 127 7.96 -11.21 -2.55
C ALA A 127 6.94 -12.35 -2.49
N ILE A 128 6.97 -13.19 -1.46
CA ILE A 128 5.99 -14.26 -1.26
C ILE A 128 4.58 -13.68 -1.09
N GLY A 129 4.43 -12.66 -0.24
CA GLY A 129 3.16 -11.93 -0.11
C GLY A 129 2.72 -11.26 -1.42
N GLY A 130 3.66 -10.97 -2.32
CA GLY A 130 3.40 -10.31 -3.59
C GLY A 130 2.59 -11.20 -4.54
N PHE A 131 2.78 -12.51 -4.46
CA PHE A 131 1.90 -13.46 -5.16
C PHE A 131 0.46 -13.39 -4.62
N GLY A 132 0.29 -13.21 -3.32
CA GLY A 132 -1.02 -12.99 -2.70
C GLY A 132 -1.72 -11.74 -3.25
N LEU A 133 -1.00 -10.61 -3.39
CA LEU A 133 -1.53 -9.39 -4.01
C LEU A 133 -1.96 -9.60 -5.47
N VAL A 134 -1.17 -10.34 -6.25
CA VAL A 134 -1.55 -10.69 -7.63
C VAL A 134 -2.83 -11.50 -7.66
N LEU A 135 -2.94 -12.50 -6.79
CA LEU A 135 -4.16 -13.31 -6.66
C LEU A 135 -5.36 -12.49 -6.19
N PHE A 136 -5.17 -11.51 -5.29
CA PHE A 136 -6.24 -10.58 -4.91
C PHE A 136 -6.73 -9.75 -6.09
N GLY A 137 -5.83 -9.25 -6.95
CA GLY A 137 -6.23 -8.56 -8.18
C GLY A 137 -7.09 -9.44 -9.09
N ILE A 138 -6.70 -10.70 -9.29
CA ILE A 138 -7.44 -11.66 -10.12
C ILE A 138 -8.80 -11.99 -9.46
N ALA A 139 -8.80 -12.29 -8.17
CA ALA A 139 -10.01 -12.62 -7.42
C ALA A 139 -11.01 -11.46 -7.40
N GLY A 140 -10.53 -10.23 -7.21
CA GLY A 140 -11.39 -9.05 -7.20
C GLY A 140 -12.15 -8.88 -8.53
N MET A 141 -11.48 -9.11 -9.66
CA MET A 141 -12.17 -9.13 -10.96
C MET A 141 -13.12 -10.31 -11.11
N HIS A 142 -12.68 -11.51 -10.72
CA HIS A 142 -13.48 -12.73 -10.88
C HIS A 142 -14.79 -12.70 -10.07
N PHE A 143 -14.74 -12.14 -8.85
CA PHE A 143 -15.89 -12.03 -7.95
C PHE A 143 -16.62 -10.68 -8.04
N GLY A 144 -16.25 -9.81 -8.98
CA GLY A 144 -16.97 -8.56 -9.25
C GLY A 144 -16.81 -7.48 -8.18
N MET A 145 -15.67 -7.46 -7.49
CA MET A 145 -15.30 -6.44 -6.50
C MET A 145 -14.99 -5.08 -7.16
N TRP A 146 -14.95 -4.02 -6.34
CA TRP A 146 -14.52 -2.67 -6.72
C TRP A 146 -15.34 -1.99 -7.83
N ARG A 147 -16.60 -2.39 -8.00
CA ARG A 147 -17.50 -1.69 -8.91
C ARG A 147 -17.83 -0.30 -8.34
N PRO A 148 -17.70 0.76 -9.16
CA PRO A 148 -18.00 2.12 -8.73
C PRO A 148 -19.46 2.24 -8.27
N PRO A 149 -19.72 2.84 -7.10
CA PRO A 149 -21.07 3.17 -6.70
C PRO A 149 -21.60 4.37 -7.50
N GLU A 150 -22.92 4.41 -7.72
CA GLU A 150 -23.58 5.47 -8.48
C GLU A 150 -23.69 6.80 -7.71
N ILE A 151 -23.46 6.78 -6.40
CA ILE A 151 -23.65 7.94 -5.52
C ILE A 151 -22.36 8.72 -5.24
N GLU A 152 -21.18 8.15 -5.46
CA GLU A 152 -19.91 8.83 -5.15
C GLU A 152 -19.56 9.87 -6.23
N PRO A 153 -19.20 11.12 -5.86
CA PRO A 153 -19.01 12.21 -6.82
C PRO A 153 -18.08 11.89 -8.00
N VAL A 154 -16.96 11.20 -7.73
CA VAL A 154 -15.97 10.83 -8.76
C VAL A 154 -16.25 9.44 -9.32
N ALA A 155 -16.46 8.42 -8.46
CA ALA A 155 -16.62 7.04 -8.89
C ALA A 155 -17.88 6.86 -9.77
N ARG A 156 -18.95 7.62 -9.52
CA ARG A 156 -20.18 7.59 -10.33
C ARG A 156 -19.94 7.90 -11.81
N LEU A 157 -18.92 8.70 -12.12
CA LEU A 157 -18.57 9.04 -13.51
C LEU A 157 -18.12 7.81 -14.31
N MET A 158 -17.76 6.73 -13.61
CA MET A 158 -17.38 5.44 -14.16
C MET A 158 -18.41 4.34 -13.85
N ALA A 159 -19.59 4.68 -13.33
CA ALA A 159 -20.66 3.72 -13.07
C ALA A 159 -20.99 2.90 -14.33
N GLY A 160 -21.07 1.58 -14.19
CA GLY A 160 -21.29 0.65 -15.30
C GLY A 160 -20.07 0.36 -16.18
N SER A 161 -18.93 1.03 -15.95
CA SER A 161 -17.67 0.78 -16.66
C SER A 161 -16.75 -0.17 -15.90
N LEU A 162 -15.86 -0.85 -16.64
CA LEU A 162 -14.78 -1.66 -16.07
C LEU A 162 -13.51 -0.86 -15.75
N ILE A 163 -13.47 0.45 -16.01
CA ILE A 163 -12.27 1.28 -15.83
C ILE A 163 -11.76 1.24 -14.38
N GLU A 164 -12.63 1.49 -13.39
CA GLU A 164 -12.23 1.51 -11.98
C GLU A 164 -11.85 0.11 -11.45
N PRO A 165 -12.64 -0.97 -11.68
CA PRO A 165 -12.23 -2.32 -11.31
C PRO A 165 -10.88 -2.73 -11.91
N LEU A 166 -10.63 -2.39 -13.19
CA LEU A 166 -9.36 -2.68 -13.85
C LEU A 166 -8.20 -1.84 -13.28
N LEU A 167 -8.45 -0.59 -12.90
CA LEU A 167 -7.47 0.24 -12.21
C LEU A 167 -7.10 -0.38 -10.86
N VAL A 168 -8.08 -0.76 -10.04
CA VAL A 168 -7.82 -1.37 -8.72
C VAL A 168 -7.13 -2.73 -8.88
N MET A 169 -7.55 -3.56 -9.85
CA MET A 169 -6.83 -4.79 -10.20
C MET A 169 -5.36 -4.51 -10.53
N PHE A 170 -5.11 -3.51 -11.38
CA PHE A 170 -3.75 -3.12 -11.77
C PHE A 170 -2.94 -2.64 -10.58
N LEU A 171 -3.55 -1.91 -9.64
CA LEU A 171 -2.89 -1.47 -8.41
C LEU A 171 -2.47 -2.66 -7.54
N TYR A 172 -3.36 -3.63 -7.29
CA TYR A 172 -3.01 -4.85 -6.55
C TYR A 172 -1.93 -5.67 -7.23
N VAL A 173 -2.12 -5.99 -8.52
CA VAL A 173 -1.17 -6.79 -9.30
C VAL A 173 0.18 -6.07 -9.42
N GLY A 174 0.15 -4.77 -9.70
CA GLY A 174 1.35 -3.93 -9.81
C GLY A 174 2.13 -3.88 -8.51
N THR A 175 1.48 -3.68 -7.36
CA THR A 175 2.12 -3.72 -6.05
C THR A 175 2.69 -5.11 -5.76
N GLY A 176 1.96 -6.17 -6.11
CA GLY A 176 2.43 -7.55 -5.96
C GLY A 176 3.68 -7.85 -6.79
N VAL A 177 3.69 -7.48 -8.06
CA VAL A 177 4.85 -7.63 -8.95
C VAL A 177 6.03 -6.78 -8.46
N SER A 178 5.80 -5.55 -8.01
CA SER A 178 6.84 -4.73 -7.37
C SER A 178 7.48 -5.43 -6.16
N ALA A 179 6.67 -6.05 -5.30
CA ALA A 179 7.17 -6.80 -4.15
C ALA A 179 7.96 -8.05 -4.58
N ILE A 180 7.47 -8.80 -5.58
CA ILE A 180 8.14 -9.98 -6.15
C ILE A 180 9.53 -9.63 -6.72
N LEU A 181 9.66 -8.49 -7.39
CA LEU A 181 10.93 -8.05 -7.98
C LEU A 181 11.92 -7.52 -6.94
N SER A 182 11.44 -7.05 -5.78
CA SER A 182 12.25 -6.33 -4.79
C SER A 182 13.53 -7.04 -4.31
N PRO A 183 13.58 -8.34 -3.98
CA PRO A 183 14.81 -8.99 -3.53
C PRO A 183 15.87 -9.13 -4.62
N PHE A 184 15.49 -9.02 -5.90
CA PHE A 184 16.37 -9.18 -7.05
C PHE A 184 16.90 -7.85 -7.60
N VAL A 185 16.41 -6.73 -7.08
CA VAL A 185 16.87 -5.37 -7.46
C VAL A 185 18.38 -5.20 -7.35
N PRO A 186 19.07 -5.67 -6.28
CA PRO A 186 20.52 -5.52 -6.18
C PRO A 186 21.32 -6.33 -7.21
N ASP A 187 20.74 -7.40 -7.76
CA ASP A 187 21.47 -8.36 -8.60
C ASP A 187 21.50 -7.95 -10.08
N SER A 188 20.56 -7.12 -10.54
CA SER A 188 20.44 -6.75 -11.95
C SER A 188 19.97 -5.30 -12.14
N LYS A 189 20.76 -4.53 -12.90
CA LYS A 189 20.42 -3.15 -13.27
C LYS A 189 19.11 -3.04 -14.05
N TRP A 190 18.80 -4.06 -14.87
CA TRP A 190 17.54 -4.11 -15.62
C TRP A 190 16.35 -4.33 -14.69
N VAL A 191 16.47 -5.29 -13.77
CA VAL A 191 15.44 -5.54 -12.74
C VAL A 191 15.24 -4.30 -11.87
N ALA A 192 16.33 -3.67 -11.42
CA ALA A 192 16.28 -2.43 -10.65
C ALA A 192 15.52 -1.31 -11.39
N ARG A 193 15.78 -1.14 -12.69
CA ARG A 193 15.10 -0.11 -13.50
C ARG A 193 13.60 -0.40 -13.67
N ILE A 194 13.26 -1.65 -14.00
CA ILE A 194 11.86 -2.07 -14.17
C ILE A 194 11.11 -1.93 -12.84
N ALA A 195 11.67 -2.47 -11.76
CA ALA A 195 11.09 -2.38 -10.43
C ALA A 195 10.92 -0.93 -9.98
N ALA A 196 11.90 -0.05 -10.24
CA ALA A 196 11.79 1.36 -9.88
C ALA A 196 10.67 2.08 -10.64
N ILE A 197 10.55 1.87 -11.96
CA ILE A 197 9.49 2.49 -12.78
C ILE A 197 8.12 1.97 -12.35
N LEU A 198 7.98 0.65 -12.22
CA LEU A 198 6.72 0.01 -11.83
C LEU A 198 6.30 0.46 -10.43
N THR A 199 7.19 0.36 -9.45
CA THR A 199 6.89 0.70 -8.04
C THR A 199 6.54 2.18 -7.90
N TRP A 200 7.28 3.06 -8.58
CA TRP A 200 6.97 4.49 -8.56
C TRP A 200 5.64 4.79 -9.24
N GLY A 201 5.40 4.23 -10.44
CA GLY A 201 4.17 4.47 -11.20
C GLY A 201 2.92 3.95 -10.47
N VAL A 202 2.97 2.72 -9.95
CA VAL A 202 1.88 2.13 -9.17
C VAL A 202 1.69 2.90 -7.86
N GLY A 203 2.76 3.31 -7.18
CA GLY A 203 2.68 4.14 -5.98
C GLY A 203 1.99 5.49 -6.24
N MET A 204 2.32 6.14 -7.35
CA MET A 204 1.66 7.39 -7.77
C MET A 204 0.17 7.17 -8.10
N LEU A 205 -0.19 6.05 -8.73
CA LEU A 205 -1.58 5.72 -9.00
C LEU A 205 -2.37 5.41 -7.73
N TRP A 206 -1.76 4.74 -6.74
CA TRP A 206 -2.36 4.57 -5.41
C TRP A 206 -2.64 5.92 -4.74
N ILE A 207 -1.67 6.84 -4.77
CA ILE A 207 -1.84 8.20 -4.24
C ILE A 207 -2.98 8.91 -4.98
N PHE A 208 -2.98 8.85 -6.32
CA PHE A 208 -4.02 9.46 -7.14
C PHE A 208 -5.42 8.95 -6.79
N LEU A 209 -5.62 7.63 -6.79
CA LEU A 209 -6.88 7.01 -6.40
C LEU A 209 -7.29 7.40 -4.97
N SER A 210 -6.34 7.43 -4.04
CA SER A 210 -6.63 7.79 -2.66
C SER A 210 -7.09 9.25 -2.53
N LEU A 211 -6.49 10.17 -3.27
CA LEU A 211 -6.88 11.58 -3.29
C LEU A 211 -8.28 11.78 -3.90
N THR A 212 -8.63 11.03 -4.94
CA THR A 212 -10.00 11.07 -5.50
C THR A 212 -11.01 10.50 -4.52
N VAL A 213 -10.68 9.42 -3.82
CA VAL A 213 -11.54 8.81 -2.80
C VAL A 213 -11.67 9.73 -1.56
N PHE A 214 -10.61 10.43 -1.13
CA PHE A 214 -10.71 11.43 -0.06
C PHE A 214 -11.76 12.50 -0.38
N TYR A 215 -11.76 13.00 -1.62
CA TYR A 215 -12.75 13.94 -2.08
C TYR A 215 -14.15 13.32 -2.13
N SER A 216 -14.29 12.12 -2.71
CA SER A 216 -15.59 11.43 -2.83
C SER A 216 -16.19 11.06 -1.47
N HIS A 217 -15.38 10.64 -0.50
CA HIS A 217 -15.84 10.30 0.85
C HIS A 217 -16.41 11.49 1.62
N VAL A 218 -15.95 12.72 1.36
CA VAL A 218 -16.62 13.91 1.90
C VAL A 218 -17.98 14.12 1.23
N GLY A 219 -18.07 13.85 -0.07
CA GLY A 219 -19.33 13.94 -0.82
C GLY A 219 -20.40 12.93 -0.43
N PHE A 220 -20.04 11.86 0.29
CA PHE A 220 -20.99 10.92 0.90
C PHE A 220 -21.82 11.52 2.04
N PHE A 221 -21.40 12.64 2.63
CA PHE A 221 -22.18 13.27 3.67
C PHE A 221 -23.36 14.04 3.06
N PRO A 222 -24.57 13.88 3.62
CA PRO A 222 -25.72 14.65 3.17
C PRO A 222 -25.42 16.14 3.34
N GLN A 223 -25.76 16.90 2.31
CA GLN A 223 -25.67 18.36 2.30
C GLN A 223 -26.65 18.96 3.33
N PRO A 224 -26.50 20.24 3.69
CA PRO A 224 -27.39 20.90 4.65
C PRO A 224 -28.90 20.82 4.29
N ASP A 225 -29.21 20.61 3.01
CA ASP A 225 -30.57 20.43 2.49
C ASP A 225 -31.04 18.95 2.43
N GLY A 226 -30.22 18.01 2.90
CA GLY A 226 -30.48 16.58 2.88
C GLY A 226 -30.20 15.89 1.54
N SER A 227 -29.70 16.62 0.53
CA SER A 227 -29.30 16.05 -0.76
C SER A 227 -27.91 15.40 -0.71
N TYR A 228 -27.62 14.52 -1.67
CA TYR A 228 -26.28 13.98 -1.92
C TYR A 228 -25.77 14.55 -3.25
N ILE A 229 -24.46 14.85 -3.34
CA ILE A 229 -23.84 15.49 -4.52
C ILE A 229 -23.58 14.49 -5.64
#